data_AF-A0A3D5EGS9-F1
#
_entry.id   AF-A0A3D5EGS9-F1
#
_cell.length_a   1.000
_cell.length_b   1.000
_cell.length_c   1.000
_cell.angle_alpha   90.00
_cell.angle_beta   90.00
_cell.angle_gamma   90.00
#
_symmetry.space_group_name_H-M   'P 1'
#
loop_
_entity.id
_entity.type
_entity.pdbx_description
1 polymer ?
#
loop_
_entity_poly.entity_id
_entity_poly.type
_entity_poly.pdbx_seq_one_letter_code
_entity_poly.pdbx_strand_id
1 'polypeptide(L)'
;MAIVVTRTEAGLSATTSFQAMDNLAAASVSSSFTVPTNVSAIKQLTISVSGHAASDFVPLVKISGNAMKDGDAVYAGPAFSMVSSGAASYAMTYDTDLSVQSGNSIEISIASTTAVTIDAAVSLTFA
;
A
#
# COMPACT_ATOMS: atom_id res chain seq x y z
N MET A 1 13.41 17.59 -4.24
CA MET A 1 12.33 17.07 -5.11
C MET A 1 11.90 15.76 -4.51
N ALA A 2 10.64 15.62 -4.13
CA ALA A 2 10.15 14.37 -3.53
C ALA A 2 10.05 13.28 -4.59
N ILE A 3 10.56 12.10 -4.32
CA ILE A 3 10.44 10.94 -5.22
C ILE A 3 9.23 10.13 -4.76
N VAL A 4 8.33 9.80 -5.67
CA VAL A 4 7.10 9.04 -5.35
C VAL A 4 7.11 7.71 -6.08
N VAL A 5 6.82 6.63 -5.37
CA VAL A 5 6.59 5.30 -5.96
C VAL A 5 5.19 4.83 -5.60
N THR A 6 4.43 4.42 -6.61
CA THR A 6 3.06 3.92 -6.45
C THR A 6 2.96 2.47 -6.90
N ARG A 7 2.13 1.70 -6.18
CA ARG A 7 1.64 0.37 -6.56
C ARG A 7 0.13 0.36 -6.50
N THR A 8 -0.50 -0.44 -7.35
CA THR A 8 -1.96 -0.51 -7.42
C THR A 8 -2.41 -1.93 -7.61
N GLU A 9 -3.63 -2.24 -7.20
CA GLU A 9 -4.29 -3.49 -7.54
C GLU A 9 -5.71 -3.19 -8.02
N ALA A 10 -6.18 -3.96 -9.00
CA ALA A 10 -7.52 -3.83 -9.56
C ALA A 10 -8.28 -5.15 -9.45
N GLY A 11 -9.44 -5.15 -8.79
CA GLY A 11 -10.25 -6.35 -8.54
C GLY A 11 -9.52 -7.41 -7.72
N LEU A 12 -8.59 -7.01 -6.84
CA LEU A 12 -7.84 -7.94 -5.99
C LEU A 12 -8.80 -8.66 -5.04
N SER A 13 -8.74 -9.98 -5.06
CA SER A 13 -9.31 -10.82 -4.00
C SER A 13 -8.42 -10.72 -2.76
N ALA A 14 -8.60 -9.64 -1.99
CA ALA A 14 -7.85 -9.40 -0.77
C ALA A 14 -8.29 -10.39 0.31
N THR A 15 -7.30 -10.90 1.04
CA THR A 15 -7.48 -11.87 2.12
C THR A 15 -6.95 -11.33 3.43
N THR A 16 -7.07 -12.12 4.50
CA THR A 16 -6.48 -11.80 5.81
C THR A 16 -4.96 -12.00 5.87
N SER A 17 -4.33 -12.37 4.74
CA SER A 17 -2.89 -12.53 4.58
C SER A 17 -2.34 -11.47 3.63
N PHE A 18 -1.13 -10.98 3.88
CA PHE A 18 -0.47 -10.01 3.01
C PHE A 18 -0.19 -10.60 1.63
N GLN A 19 -0.67 -9.91 0.61
CA GLN A 19 -0.47 -10.20 -0.81
C GLN A 19 0.37 -9.05 -1.40
N ALA A 20 1.41 -9.39 -2.15
CA ALA A 20 2.24 -8.40 -2.82
C ALA A 20 1.39 -7.54 -3.77
N MET A 21 1.68 -6.23 -3.81
CA MET A 21 1.12 -5.33 -4.82
C MET A 21 2.07 -5.29 -6.02
N ASP A 22 1.80 -6.13 -7.01
CA ASP A 22 2.63 -6.36 -8.19
C ASP A 22 2.05 -5.75 -9.48
N ASN A 23 0.97 -4.97 -9.37
CA ASN A 23 0.43 -4.23 -10.50
C ASN A 23 0.67 -2.70 -10.41
N LEU A 24 0.67 -2.07 -11.57
CA LEU A 24 0.58 -0.62 -11.77
C LEU A 24 -0.41 -0.33 -12.90
N ALA A 25 -1.65 0.00 -12.52
CA ALA A 25 -2.82 -0.08 -13.38
C ALA A 25 -2.86 -1.44 -14.11
N ALA A 26 -2.91 -1.44 -15.44
CA ALA A 26 -2.94 -2.65 -16.26
C ALA A 26 -1.57 -3.29 -16.51
N ALA A 27 -0.48 -2.73 -15.97
CA ALA A 27 0.87 -3.25 -16.15
C ALA A 27 1.32 -4.09 -14.94
N SER A 28 1.72 -5.34 -15.18
CA SER A 28 2.41 -6.12 -14.15
C SER A 28 3.84 -5.61 -13.99
N VAL A 29 4.23 -5.37 -12.75
CA VAL A 29 5.55 -4.90 -12.32
C VAL A 29 6.11 -5.86 -11.28
N SER A 30 7.40 -5.74 -10.95
CA SER A 30 7.91 -6.49 -9.78
C SER A 30 7.25 -5.97 -8.50
N SER A 31 6.82 -6.91 -7.65
CA SER A 31 6.37 -6.63 -6.29
C SER A 31 7.40 -5.84 -5.49
N SER A 32 8.68 -6.14 -5.74
CA SER A 32 9.81 -5.41 -5.18
C SER A 32 10.26 -4.26 -6.09
N PHE A 33 10.75 -3.17 -5.50
CA PHE A 33 11.46 -2.11 -6.21
C PHE A 33 12.62 -1.59 -5.38
N THR A 34 13.60 -1.02 -6.08
CA THR A 34 14.79 -0.43 -5.46
C THR A 34 14.45 0.94 -4.88
N VAL A 35 14.84 1.20 -3.63
CA VAL A 35 14.79 2.54 -3.04
C VAL A 35 15.62 3.48 -3.91
N PRO A 36 15.06 4.63 -4.33
CA PRO A 36 15.78 5.62 -5.12
C PRO A 36 17.14 6.00 -4.50
N THR A 37 18.06 6.48 -5.32
CA THR A 37 19.32 7.03 -4.81
C THR A 37 19.08 8.36 -4.11
N ASN A 38 19.96 8.72 -3.18
CA ASN A 38 19.94 10.00 -2.45
C ASN A 38 18.69 10.25 -1.58
N VAL A 39 17.99 9.19 -1.17
CA VAL A 39 16.93 9.27 -0.16
C VAL A 39 17.29 8.39 1.03
N SER A 40 16.77 8.74 2.20
CA SER A 40 17.07 8.05 3.47
C SER A 40 15.82 7.69 4.26
N ALA A 41 14.67 8.24 3.89
CA ALA A 41 13.41 7.94 4.55
C ALA A 41 12.23 7.88 3.59
N ILE A 42 11.19 7.15 4.01
CA ILE A 42 9.83 7.35 3.52
C ILE A 42 9.18 8.36 4.46
N LYS A 43 8.86 9.54 3.93
CA LYS A 43 8.27 10.65 4.69
C LYS A 43 6.76 10.69 4.64
N GLN A 44 6.17 10.00 3.67
CA GLN A 44 4.72 9.93 3.55
C GLN A 44 4.27 8.62 2.94
N LEU A 45 3.13 8.12 3.41
CA LEU A 45 2.41 6.98 2.88
C LEU A 45 0.97 7.39 2.62
N THR A 46 0.50 7.21 1.39
CA THR A 46 -0.92 7.38 1.05
C THR A 46 -1.51 6.02 0.68
N ILE A 47 -2.64 5.68 1.29
CA ILE A 47 -3.40 4.46 1.05
C ILE A 47 -4.77 4.89 0.53
N SER A 48 -5.11 4.47 -0.69
CA SER A 48 -6.43 4.66 -1.29
C SER A 48 -7.03 3.30 -1.62
N VAL A 49 -8.27 3.08 -1.20
CA VAL A 49 -8.97 1.80 -1.41
C VAL A 49 -10.44 2.04 -1.76
N SER A 50 -10.94 1.21 -2.66
CA SER A 50 -12.37 1.02 -2.92
C SER A 50 -12.73 -0.47 -2.72
N GLY A 51 -13.98 -0.73 -2.33
CA GLY A 51 -14.51 -2.08 -2.16
C GLY A 51 -15.64 -2.36 -3.14
N HIS A 52 -15.71 -3.59 -3.65
CA HIS A 52 -16.72 -4.03 -4.63
C HIS A 52 -17.78 -4.98 -4.06
N ALA A 53 -17.76 -5.29 -2.76
CA ALA A 53 -18.67 -6.26 -2.15
C ALA A 53 -19.23 -5.81 -0.79
N ALA A 54 -20.34 -6.42 -0.36
CA ALA A 54 -21.17 -6.05 0.79
C ALA A 54 -20.56 -6.38 2.17
N SER A 55 -19.23 -6.32 2.32
CA SER A 55 -18.54 -6.55 3.58
C SER A 55 -17.78 -5.31 4.02
N ASP A 56 -17.85 -5.03 5.32
CA ASP A 56 -17.01 -4.03 5.97
C ASP A 56 -15.62 -4.61 6.16
N PHE A 57 -14.59 -3.80 5.90
CA PHE A 57 -13.21 -4.22 6.05
C PHE A 57 -12.28 -3.04 6.33
N VAL A 58 -11.12 -3.33 6.88
CA VAL A 58 -10.01 -2.37 7.00
C VAL A 58 -8.84 -2.92 6.20
N PRO A 59 -8.29 -2.18 5.23
CA PRO A 59 -7.07 -2.57 4.53
C PRO A 59 -5.87 -2.39 5.46
N LEU A 60 -4.92 -3.31 5.41
CA LEU A 60 -3.63 -3.23 6.07
C LEU A 60 -2.56 -3.21 4.99
N VAL A 61 -1.69 -2.21 5.00
CA VAL A 61 -0.57 -2.08 4.07
C VAL A 61 0.72 -2.33 4.83
N LYS A 62 1.54 -3.25 4.32
CA LYS A 62 2.86 -3.53 4.86
C LYS A 62 3.94 -3.09 3.88
N ILE A 63 4.92 -2.38 4.40
CA ILE A 63 6.14 -1.99 3.73
C ILE A 63 7.27 -2.84 4.32
N SER A 64 7.91 -3.65 3.49
CA SER A 64 8.91 -4.63 3.92
C SER A 64 10.11 -4.66 2.99
N GLY A 65 11.20 -5.30 3.41
CA GLY A 65 12.37 -5.55 2.58
C GLY A 65 13.70 -5.17 3.23
N ASN A 66 14.81 -5.52 2.59
CA ASN A 66 16.16 -5.30 3.13
C ASN A 66 16.60 -3.83 3.10
N ALA A 67 15.79 -2.94 2.52
CA ALA A 67 15.98 -1.51 2.63
C ALA A 67 15.45 -0.94 3.96
N MET A 68 14.45 -1.58 4.58
CA MET A 68 13.84 -1.11 5.83
C MET A 68 14.81 -1.33 6.99
N LYS A 69 15.27 -0.25 7.63
CA LYS A 69 16.28 -0.34 8.70
C LYS A 69 15.69 -0.75 10.04
N ASP A 70 14.43 -0.39 10.28
CA ASP A 70 13.74 -0.59 11.55
C ASP A 70 12.76 -1.78 11.51
N GLY A 71 12.87 -2.62 10.48
CA GLY A 71 11.96 -3.74 10.22
C GLY A 71 10.75 -3.36 9.36
N ASP A 72 9.87 -4.34 9.14
CA ASP A 72 8.63 -4.15 8.38
C ASP A 72 7.72 -3.13 9.10
N ALA A 73 7.13 -2.21 8.34
CA ALA A 73 6.15 -1.25 8.85
C ALA A 73 4.75 -1.61 8.35
N VAL A 74 3.75 -1.63 9.24
CA VAL A 74 2.36 -1.96 8.90
C VAL A 74 1.45 -0.80 9.27
N TYR A 75 0.60 -0.38 8.33
CA TYR A 75 -0.35 0.72 8.49
C TYR A 75 -1.77 0.23 8.19
N ALA A 76 -2.71 0.64 9.03
CA ALA A 76 -4.12 0.52 8.69
C ALA A 76 -4.48 1.61 7.68
N GLY A 77 -5.23 1.28 6.63
CA GLY A 77 -5.86 2.29 5.78
C GLY A 77 -7.22 2.72 6.36
N PRO A 78 -7.97 3.53 5.61
CA PRO A 78 -9.31 3.95 6.02
C PRO A 78 -10.24 2.74 6.14
N ALA A 79 -11.03 2.70 7.21
CA ALA A 79 -12.07 1.69 7.36
C ALA A 79 -13.13 1.86 6.25
N PHE A 80 -13.47 0.75 5.62
CA PHE A 80 -14.51 0.69 4.61
C PHE A 80 -15.77 0.11 5.25
N SER A 81 -16.86 0.88 5.23
CA SER A 81 -18.17 0.40 5.66
C SER A 81 -19.20 0.59 4.55
N MET A 82 -19.93 -0.48 4.24
CA MET A 82 -20.98 -0.53 3.22
C MET A 82 -22.35 -0.25 3.85
N VAL A 83 -22.69 1.03 3.98
CA VAL A 83 -24.04 1.47 4.34
C VAL A 83 -24.89 1.65 3.07
N SER A 84 -25.39 0.53 2.53
CA SER A 84 -26.24 0.44 1.31
C SER A 84 -25.56 0.82 -0.01
N SER A 85 -26.10 0.31 -1.12
CA SER A 85 -25.47 0.24 -2.45
C SER A 85 -24.88 1.56 -2.97
N GLY A 86 -23.60 1.76 -2.74
CA GLY A 86 -22.81 2.86 -3.31
C GLY A 86 -21.33 2.57 -3.13
N ALA A 87 -20.53 2.77 -4.18
CA ALA A 87 -19.08 2.68 -4.08
C ALA A 87 -18.59 3.82 -3.17
N ALA A 88 -18.01 3.49 -2.02
CA ALA A 88 -17.23 4.44 -1.25
C ALA A 88 -15.78 4.38 -1.73
N SER A 89 -15.09 5.52 -1.74
CA SER A 89 -13.66 5.60 -2.01
C SER A 89 -13.04 6.39 -0.88
N TYR A 90 -12.09 5.79 -0.18
CA TYR A 90 -11.42 6.44 0.93
C TYR A 90 -9.92 6.47 0.67
N ALA A 91 -9.33 7.64 0.89
CA ALA A 91 -7.89 7.84 0.87
C ALA A 91 -7.44 8.40 2.22
N MET A 92 -6.32 7.89 2.72
CA MET A 92 -5.69 8.38 3.94
C MET A 92 -4.20 8.55 3.70
N THR A 93 -3.64 9.63 4.25
CA THR A 93 -2.23 9.96 4.14
C THR A 93 -1.63 10.04 5.53
N TYR A 94 -0.50 9.36 5.71
CA TYR A 94 0.30 9.35 6.93
C TYR A 94 1.60 10.10 6.70
N ASP A 95 1.92 11.03 7.59
CA ASP A 95 3.28 11.52 7.70
C ASP A 95 4.12 10.49 8.46
N THR A 96 5.27 10.14 7.89
CA THR A 96 6.13 9.07 8.38
C THR A 96 7.59 9.53 8.47
N ASP A 97 8.42 8.68 9.07
CA ASP A 97 9.87 8.84 9.03
C ASP A 97 10.54 7.46 9.05
N LEU A 98 10.13 6.60 8.10
CA LEU A 98 10.62 5.22 8.04
C LEU A 98 12.02 5.22 7.45
N SER A 99 13.00 4.86 8.26
CA SER A 99 14.41 4.80 7.86
C SER A 99 14.63 3.74 6.78
N VAL A 100 15.15 4.15 5.63
CA VAL A 100 15.47 3.26 4.51
C VAL A 100 16.92 3.35 4.05
N GLN A 101 17.38 2.32 3.36
CA GLN A 101 18.68 2.26 2.68
C GLN A 101 18.48 2.41 1.17
N SER A 102 18.97 3.51 0.59
CA SER A 102 18.98 3.72 -0.86
C SER A 102 19.72 2.60 -1.59
N GLY A 103 19.23 2.17 -2.75
CA GLY A 103 19.82 1.10 -3.55
C GLY A 103 19.47 -0.32 -3.12
N ASN A 104 18.84 -0.50 -1.95
CA ASN A 104 18.28 -1.77 -1.51
C ASN A 104 16.81 -1.91 -1.96
N SER A 105 16.21 -3.08 -1.74
CA SER A 105 14.86 -3.39 -2.21
C SER A 105 13.81 -3.29 -1.10
N ILE A 106 12.62 -2.88 -1.51
CA ILE A 106 11.40 -2.81 -0.69
C ILE A 106 10.25 -3.39 -1.50
N GLU A 107 9.26 -3.94 -0.80
CA GLU A 107 7.99 -4.40 -1.34
C GLU A 107 6.83 -3.73 -0.60
N ILE A 108 5.75 -3.45 -1.32
CA ILE A 108 4.46 -3.06 -0.74
C ILE A 108 3.52 -4.27 -0.86
N SER A 109 2.89 -4.64 0.25
CA SER A 109 1.88 -5.70 0.30
C SER A 109 0.63 -5.22 1.02
N ILE A 110 -0.51 -5.82 0.70
CA ILE A 110 -1.81 -5.45 1.23
C ILE A 110 -2.56 -6.69 1.74
N ALA A 111 -3.28 -6.52 2.84
CA ALA A 111 -4.24 -7.48 3.38
C ALA A 111 -5.53 -6.74 3.75
N SER A 112 -6.60 -7.46 4.05
CA SER A 112 -7.84 -6.90 4.60
C SER A 112 -8.26 -7.68 5.84
N THR A 113 -8.89 -7.00 6.80
CA THR A 113 -9.42 -7.68 8.02
C THR A 113 -10.51 -8.70 7.72
N THR A 114 -11.12 -8.64 6.53
CA THR A 114 -12.12 -9.58 6.04
C THR A 114 -11.89 -9.75 4.54
N ALA A 115 -12.00 -10.98 4.03
CA ALA A 115 -11.77 -11.26 2.62
C ALA A 115 -12.79 -10.49 1.75
N VAL A 116 -12.30 -9.74 0.78
CA VAL A 116 -13.11 -8.82 -0.04
C VAL A 116 -12.43 -8.53 -1.38
N THR A 117 -13.23 -8.22 -2.41
CA THR A 117 -12.71 -7.70 -3.68
C THR A 117 -12.50 -6.19 -3.59
N ILE A 118 -11.27 -5.73 -3.82
CA ILE A 118 -10.90 -4.31 -3.68
C ILE A 118 -10.14 -3.80 -4.92
N ASP A 119 -10.22 -2.50 -5.17
CA ASP A 119 -9.13 -1.79 -5.85
C ASP A 119 -8.32 -1.03 -4.81
N ALA A 120 -7.01 -0.97 -5.01
CA ALA A 120 -6.11 -0.29 -4.09
C ALA A 120 -5.05 0.51 -4.85
N ALA A 121 -4.62 1.62 -4.27
CA ALA A 121 -3.44 2.36 -4.68
C ALA A 121 -2.68 2.79 -3.42
N VAL A 122 -1.39 2.44 -3.37
CA VAL A 122 -0.49 2.81 -2.29
C VAL A 122 0.66 3.61 -2.87
N SER A 123 0.90 4.81 -2.33
CA SER A 123 1.99 5.69 -2.75
C SER A 123 2.91 6.00 -1.59
N LEU A 124 4.22 5.89 -1.85
CA LEU A 124 5.28 6.24 -0.90
C LEU A 124 6.02 7.47 -1.40
N THR A 125 6.18 8.46 -0.53
CA THR A 125 6.98 9.66 -0.81
C THR A 125 8.31 9.56 -0.06
N PHE A 126 9.41 9.55 -0.81
CA PHE A 126 10.77 9.45 -0.29
C PHE A 126 11.45 10.82 -0.17
N ALA A 127 12.32 10.96 0.82
CA ALA A 127 13.21 12.11 1.02
C ALA A 127 14.59 11.72 1.56
#